data_AF-A0A9P0D5I7-F1
#
_entry.id   AF-A0A9P0D5I7-F1
#
_cell.length_a   1.000
_cell.length_b   1.000
_cell.length_c   1.000
_cell.angle_alpha   90.00
_cell.angle_beta   90.00
_cell.angle_gamma   90.00
#
_symmetry.space_group_name_H-M   'P 1'
#
loop_
_entity.id
_entity.type
_entity.pdbx_description
1 polymer ?
#
loop_
_entity_poly.entity_id
_entity_poly.type
_entity_poly.pdbx_seq_one_letter_code
_entity_poly.pdbx_strand_id
1 'polypeptide(L)'
;MTSEAVTSVCIHIMKSGENEVTSMIFHYIKNHIQERIDEIWLFSDGCSGQNKNYVLIRFVYILVHVLKIASEITHVFSVRRHSYLPCDSDSSLISRAKKVVLDVPEEWNDLIRQARCKPSPFKVINAGKETQWFLMDESLKFFFLKNTKPKISLKPAQMYRVSQQYPAQVLVRQSYHGPWTFYTIAGKRNSQEIALIPNERQPQISNVKFRDIMELTK
;
A
#
# COMPACT_ATOMS: atom_id res chain seq x y z
N MET A 1 0.85 -31.70 -8.28
CA MET A 1 0.90 -30.90 -7.04
C MET A 1 1.31 -29.49 -7.44
N THR A 2 0.34 -28.67 -7.80
CA THR A 2 0.56 -27.26 -8.15
C THR A 2 0.92 -26.52 -6.88
N SER A 3 2.15 -26.05 -6.77
CA SER A 3 2.56 -25.15 -5.70
C SER A 3 1.68 -23.91 -5.78
N GLU A 4 0.79 -23.72 -4.81
CA GLU A 4 0.14 -22.44 -4.59
C GLU A 4 1.25 -21.43 -4.32
N ALA A 5 1.57 -20.62 -5.33
CA ALA A 5 2.56 -19.57 -5.21
C ALA A 5 1.97 -18.47 -4.33
N VAL A 6 2.05 -18.66 -3.01
CA VAL A 6 1.81 -17.59 -2.04
C VAL A 6 2.95 -16.60 -2.21
N THR A 7 2.76 -15.67 -3.14
CA THR A 7 3.71 -14.58 -3.37
C THR A 7 3.50 -13.56 -2.25
N SER A 8 4.22 -13.74 -1.15
CA SER A 8 4.25 -12.78 -0.05
C SER A 8 5.14 -11.60 -0.46
N VAL A 9 4.49 -10.49 -0.80
CA VAL A 9 5.18 -9.25 -1.19
C VAL A 9 5.16 -8.31 0.00
N CYS A 10 6.31 -8.12 0.62
CA CYS A 10 6.48 -7.12 1.66
C CYS A 10 6.98 -5.82 1.01
N ILE A 11 6.10 -4.83 0.87
CA ILE A 11 6.44 -3.50 0.35
C ILE A 11 6.73 -2.58 1.54
N HIS A 12 8.00 -2.22 1.72
CA HIS A 12 8.44 -1.33 2.80
C HIS A 12 8.37 0.13 2.34
N ILE A 13 7.62 0.97 3.07
CA ILE A 13 7.43 2.37 2.68
C ILE A 13 7.61 3.29 3.88
N MET A 14 8.76 3.97 3.95
CA MET A 14 9.11 4.88 5.04
C MET A 14 8.51 6.27 4.77
N LYS A 15 7.66 6.76 5.70
CA LYS A 15 7.00 8.10 5.66
C LYS A 15 6.26 8.39 4.34
N SER A 16 5.26 7.58 4.05
CA SER A 16 4.42 7.75 2.87
C SER A 16 2.94 7.80 3.25
N GLY A 17 2.16 8.60 2.53
CA GLY A 17 0.71 8.61 2.68
C GLY A 17 0.05 7.45 1.95
N GLU A 18 -1.27 7.40 2.05
CA GLU A 18 -2.11 6.38 1.41
C GLU A 18 -1.98 6.32 -0.12
N ASN A 19 -1.70 7.46 -0.77
CA ASN A 19 -1.51 7.55 -2.22
C ASN A 19 -0.18 6.95 -2.67
N GLU A 20 0.90 7.22 -1.95
CA GLU A 20 2.21 6.62 -2.24
C GLU A 20 2.18 5.10 -2.02
N VAL A 21 1.53 4.65 -0.92
CA VAL A 21 1.36 3.22 -0.64
C VAL A 21 0.64 2.51 -1.78
N THR A 22 -0.52 3.03 -2.18
CA THR A 22 -1.32 2.43 -3.26
C THR A 22 -0.60 2.50 -4.62
N SER A 23 0.10 3.59 -4.92
CA SER A 23 0.91 3.71 -6.15
C SER A 23 2.06 2.69 -6.20
N MET A 24 2.74 2.45 -5.09
CA MET A 24 3.80 1.44 -5.02
C MET A 24 3.27 0.01 -5.15
N ILE A 25 2.16 -0.31 -4.49
CA ILE A 25 1.50 -1.61 -4.67
C ILE A 25 1.10 -1.79 -6.13
N PHE A 26 0.53 -0.75 -6.75
CA PHE A 26 0.14 -0.80 -8.16
C PHE A 26 1.33 -1.01 -9.10
N HIS A 27 2.43 -0.29 -8.87
CA HIS A 27 3.68 -0.47 -9.62
C HIS A 27 4.22 -1.89 -9.47
N TYR A 28 4.24 -2.43 -8.24
CA TYR A 28 4.70 -3.79 -8.01
C TYR A 28 3.85 -4.81 -8.78
N ILE A 29 2.53 -4.72 -8.65
CA ILE A 29 1.58 -5.62 -9.33
C ILE A 29 1.81 -5.54 -10.84
N LYS A 30 1.85 -4.33 -11.42
CA LYS A 30 2.01 -4.15 -12.86
C LYS A 30 3.32 -4.72 -13.42
N ASN A 31 4.41 -4.67 -12.65
CA ASN A 31 5.72 -5.09 -13.13
C ASN A 31 6.08 -6.55 -12.78
N HIS A 32 5.45 -7.12 -11.76
CA HIS A 32 5.81 -8.45 -11.25
C HIS A 32 4.69 -9.48 -11.33
N ILE A 33 3.43 -9.06 -11.52
CA ILE A 33 2.28 -9.94 -11.63
C ILE A 33 1.79 -9.88 -13.08
N GLN A 34 2.21 -10.86 -13.89
CA GLN A 34 1.87 -10.94 -15.31
C GLN A 34 0.60 -11.74 -15.57
N GLU A 35 0.30 -12.69 -14.68
CA GLU A 35 -0.84 -13.59 -14.79
C GLU A 35 -1.93 -13.21 -13.78
N ARG A 36 -3.16 -13.61 -14.09
CA ARG A 36 -4.28 -13.49 -13.15
C ARG A 36 -4.04 -14.41 -11.97
N ILE A 37 -4.12 -13.87 -10.76
CA ILE A 37 -4.00 -14.63 -9.51
C ILE A 37 -5.40 -14.97 -8.99
N ASP A 38 -5.59 -16.13 -8.38
CA ASP A 38 -6.87 -16.45 -7.77
C ASP A 38 -7.06 -15.71 -6.44
N GLU A 39 -6.11 -15.83 -5.52
CA GLU A 39 -6.19 -15.22 -4.20
C GLU A 39 -4.90 -14.46 -3.84
N ILE A 40 -5.04 -13.21 -3.36
CA ILE A 40 -3.94 -12.41 -2.82
C ILE A 40 -4.19 -12.13 -1.34
N TRP A 41 -3.17 -12.39 -0.52
CA TRP A 41 -3.16 -12.04 0.90
C TRP A 41 -2.21 -10.87 1.14
N LEU A 42 -2.77 -9.74 1.59
CA LEU A 42 -2.00 -8.58 2.01
C LEU A 42 -1.86 -8.63 3.53
N PHE A 43 -0.65 -8.36 4.03
CA PHE A 43 -0.37 -8.25 5.45
C PHE A 43 0.24 -6.89 5.74
N SER A 44 -0.36 -6.12 6.63
CA SER A 44 0.18 -4.82 7.02
C SER A 44 -0.04 -4.52 8.49
N ASP A 45 0.64 -3.48 8.96
CA ASP A 45 0.30 -2.84 10.20
C ASP A 45 -1.05 -2.09 10.08
N GLY A 46 -1.69 -1.82 11.22
CA GLY A 46 -2.98 -1.13 11.27
C GLY A 46 -2.88 0.41 11.21
N CYS A 47 -1.87 0.98 10.54
CA CYS A 47 -1.65 2.43 10.47
C CYS A 47 -2.71 3.09 9.59
N SER A 48 -3.53 3.99 10.16
CA SER A 48 -4.63 4.62 9.44
C SER A 48 -4.18 5.57 8.34
N GLY A 49 -3.03 6.22 8.48
CA GLY A 49 -2.51 7.14 7.46
C GLY A 49 -1.92 6.45 6.23
N GLN A 50 -1.73 5.12 6.27
CA GLN A 50 -0.98 4.38 5.27
C GLN A 50 -1.79 3.19 4.74
N ASN A 51 -2.10 2.24 5.63
CA ASN A 51 -2.60 0.93 5.25
C ASN A 51 -4.06 0.69 5.65
N LYS A 52 -4.53 1.33 6.72
CA LYS A 52 -5.88 1.14 7.29
C LYS A 52 -6.80 2.32 6.99
N ASN A 53 -6.99 2.62 5.72
CA ASN A 53 -7.85 3.69 5.21
C ASN A 53 -8.78 3.21 4.09
N TYR A 54 -9.70 4.09 3.69
CA TYR A 54 -10.65 3.82 2.60
C TYR A 54 -9.99 3.81 1.23
N VAL A 55 -8.88 4.54 1.03
CA VAL A 55 -8.18 4.60 -0.26
C VAL A 55 -7.64 3.22 -0.62
N LEU A 56 -7.02 2.51 0.32
CA LEU A 56 -6.52 1.17 0.08
C LEU A 56 -7.63 0.15 -0.18
N ILE A 57 -8.75 0.23 0.55
CA ILE A 57 -9.93 -0.64 0.30
C ILE A 57 -10.48 -0.42 -1.12
N ARG A 58 -10.62 0.84 -1.51
CA ARG A 58 -11.09 1.22 -2.86
C ARG A 58 -10.12 0.73 -3.93
N PHE A 59 -8.82 0.93 -3.72
CA PHE A 59 -7.77 0.44 -4.60
C PHE A 59 -7.82 -1.08 -4.78
N VAL A 60 -7.91 -1.84 -3.68
CA VAL A 60 -8.07 -3.30 -3.72
C VAL A 60 -9.33 -3.72 -4.49
N TYR A 61 -10.44 -2.99 -4.32
CA TYR A 61 -11.65 -3.26 -5.10
C TYR A 61 -11.44 -3.06 -6.61
N ILE A 62 -10.71 -2.03 -7.01
CA ILE A 62 -10.36 -1.81 -8.43
C ILE A 62 -9.53 -2.96 -8.99
N LEU A 63 -8.53 -3.46 -8.23
CA LEU A 63 -7.71 -4.60 -8.64
C LEU A 63 -8.56 -5.84 -8.97
N VAL A 64 -9.60 -6.11 -8.16
CA VAL A 64 -10.47 -7.28 -8.31
C VAL A 64 -11.52 -7.10 -9.41
N HIS A 65 -12.28 -6.00 -9.37
CA HIS A 65 -13.50 -5.87 -10.18
C HIS A 65 -13.34 -5.10 -11.49
N VAL A 66 -12.29 -4.29 -11.61
CA VAL A 66 -12.05 -3.49 -12.82
C VAL A 66 -10.84 -4.01 -13.58
N LEU A 67 -9.68 -4.08 -12.93
CA LEU A 67 -8.44 -4.56 -13.55
C LEU A 67 -8.38 -6.09 -13.64
N LYS A 68 -9.21 -6.80 -12.86
CA LYS A 68 -9.31 -8.26 -12.85
C LYS A 68 -7.97 -8.98 -12.63
N ILE A 69 -7.10 -8.36 -11.82
CA ILE A 69 -5.79 -8.91 -11.44
C ILE A 69 -5.97 -10.14 -10.56
N ALA A 70 -6.95 -10.10 -9.65
CA ALA A 70 -7.23 -11.19 -8.73
C ALA A 70 -8.72 -11.54 -8.67
N SER A 71 -9.03 -12.81 -8.36
CA SER A 71 -10.40 -13.24 -8.06
C SER A 71 -10.83 -12.82 -6.65
N GLU A 72 -9.89 -12.84 -5.71
CA GLU A 72 -10.10 -12.42 -4.32
C GLU A 72 -8.83 -11.78 -3.74
N ILE A 73 -9.01 -10.73 -2.94
CA ILE A 73 -7.94 -10.12 -2.16
C ILE A 73 -8.41 -9.99 -0.71
N THR A 74 -7.64 -10.57 0.21
CA THR A 74 -7.85 -10.46 1.65
C THR A 74 -6.71 -9.64 2.25
N HIS A 75 -7.04 -8.55 2.93
CA HIS A 75 -6.07 -7.76 3.68
C HIS A 75 -6.22 -8.01 5.17
N VAL A 76 -5.11 -8.44 5.77
CA VAL A 76 -4.95 -8.79 7.17
C VAL A 76 -4.14 -7.72 7.88
N PHE A 77 -4.77 -7.08 8.85
CA PHE A 77 -4.06 -6.24 9.79
C PHE A 77 -3.48 -7.10 10.90
N SER A 78 -2.33 -6.71 11.40
CA SER A 78 -1.64 -7.39 12.47
C SER A 78 -2.09 -6.84 13.85
N VAL A 79 -2.09 -7.66 14.91
CA VAL A 79 -2.48 -7.22 16.26
C VAL A 79 -1.33 -6.40 16.87
N ARG A 80 -1.64 -5.18 17.30
CA ARG A 80 -0.67 -4.28 17.94
C ARG A 80 0.05 -5.01 19.09
N ARG A 81 1.38 -4.85 19.15
CA ARG A 81 2.30 -5.41 20.17
C ARG A 81 2.58 -6.92 20.14
N HIS A 82 1.95 -7.69 19.26
CA HIS A 82 2.22 -9.13 19.12
C HIS A 82 2.49 -9.56 17.68
N SER A 83 2.75 -8.60 16.79
CA SER A 83 3.02 -8.85 15.39
C SER A 83 4.52 -8.83 15.14
N TYR A 84 5.09 -9.96 14.74
CA TYR A 84 6.43 -9.99 14.16
C TYR A 84 6.27 -9.81 12.64
N LEU A 85 5.98 -8.57 12.19
CA LEU A 85 5.91 -8.30 10.76
C LEU A 85 7.35 -8.29 10.20
N PRO A 86 7.63 -8.98 9.08
CA PRO A 86 8.93 -8.90 8.42
C PRO A 86 9.34 -7.46 8.12
N CYS A 87 8.36 -6.62 7.78
CA CYS A 87 8.50 -5.19 7.57
C CYS A 87 9.14 -4.46 8.77
N ASP A 88 8.72 -4.77 10.00
CA ASP A 88 9.27 -4.15 11.22
C ASP A 88 10.71 -4.60 11.45
N SER A 89 11.01 -5.86 11.14
CA SER A 89 12.36 -6.42 11.21
C SER A 89 13.29 -5.73 10.22
N ASP A 90 12.85 -5.56 8.97
CA ASP A 90 13.61 -4.88 7.91
C ASP A 90 13.86 -3.41 8.26
N SER A 91 12.85 -2.70 8.77
CA SER A 91 12.98 -1.32 9.25
C SER A 91 13.99 -1.21 10.39
N SER A 92 13.99 -2.18 11.31
CA SER A 92 14.95 -2.22 12.42
C SER A 92 16.40 -2.42 11.94
N LEU A 93 16.60 -3.23 10.90
CA LEU A 93 17.91 -3.44 10.27
C LEU A 93 18.43 -2.15 9.64
N ILE A 94 17.60 -1.46 8.87
CA ILE A 94 17.95 -0.18 8.23
C ILE A 94 18.28 0.88 9.29
N SER A 95 17.46 0.98 10.34
CA SER A 95 17.69 1.90 11.45
C SER A 95 19.01 1.61 12.17
N ARG A 96 19.33 0.33 12.41
CA ARG A 96 20.58 -0.10 13.05
C ARG A 96 21.80 0.13 12.15
N ALA A 97 21.65 0.00 10.84
CA ALA A 97 22.71 0.28 9.87
C ALA A 97 23.03 1.78 9.81
N LYS A 98 22.04 2.65 10.04
CA LYS A 98 22.20 4.10 10.06
C LYS A 98 23.02 4.57 11.27
N LYS A 99 24.35 4.56 11.12
CA LYS A 99 25.31 5.04 12.13
C LYS A 99 25.82 6.46 11.87
N VAL A 100 25.55 6.99 10.68
CA VAL A 100 26.03 8.28 10.20
C VAL A 100 24.87 9.12 9.68
N VAL A 101 25.10 10.43 9.59
CA VAL A 101 24.23 11.33 8.83
C VAL A 101 24.41 11.01 7.35
N LEU A 102 23.31 11.00 6.61
CA LEU A 102 23.29 10.76 5.17
C LEU A 102 22.72 12.01 4.52
N ASP A 103 23.46 12.58 3.59
CA ASP A 103 23.19 13.90 3.03
C ASP A 103 22.57 13.80 1.63
N VAL A 104 22.82 12.70 0.90
CA VAL A 104 22.25 12.47 -0.44
C VAL A 104 21.33 11.24 -0.51
N PRO A 105 20.28 11.24 -1.35
CA PRO A 105 19.37 10.10 -1.50
C PRO A 105 20.07 8.80 -1.95
N GLU A 106 21.15 8.91 -2.72
CA GLU A 106 21.92 7.76 -3.20
C GLU A 106 22.58 6.99 -2.06
N GLU A 107 23.05 7.69 -1.02
CA GLU A 107 23.62 7.07 0.17
C GLU A 107 22.57 6.26 0.94
N TRP A 108 21.31 6.68 0.92
CA TRP A 108 20.21 5.89 1.48
C TRP A 108 20.03 4.57 0.73
N ASN A 109 20.17 4.56 -0.61
CA ASN A 109 20.06 3.33 -1.38
C ASN A 109 21.15 2.33 -0.99
N ASP A 110 22.38 2.81 -0.82
CA ASP A 110 23.51 1.96 -0.44
C ASP A 110 23.41 1.48 0.99
N LEU A 111 22.99 2.35 1.93
CA LEU A 111 22.70 1.97 3.31
C LEU A 111 21.63 0.87 3.36
N ILE A 112 20.53 1.05 2.65
CA ILE A 112 19.44 0.07 2.62
C ILE A 112 19.97 -1.25 2.08
N ARG A 113 20.68 -1.28 0.94
CA ARG A 113 21.25 -2.54 0.39
C ARG A 113 22.12 -3.27 1.42
N GLN A 114 22.95 -2.53 2.16
CA GLN A 114 23.89 -3.08 3.14
C GLN A 114 23.24 -3.46 4.48
N ALA A 115 22.05 -2.95 4.78
CA ALA A 115 21.38 -3.17 6.07
C ALA A 115 21.01 -4.64 6.33
N ARG A 116 20.78 -5.44 5.28
CA ARG A 116 20.44 -6.86 5.40
C ARG A 116 21.48 -7.73 4.70
N CYS A 117 22.20 -8.53 5.48
CA CYS A 117 23.16 -9.49 4.91
C CYS A 117 22.55 -10.89 4.67
N LYS A 118 21.56 -11.29 5.48
CA LYS A 118 20.89 -12.61 5.39
C LYS A 118 19.37 -12.44 5.23
N PRO A 119 18.70 -13.24 4.39
CA PRO A 119 19.27 -14.25 3.49
C PRO A 119 20.01 -13.65 2.28
N SER A 120 19.68 -12.41 1.90
CA SER A 120 20.35 -11.66 0.84
C SER A 120 20.14 -10.15 1.03
N PRO A 121 20.95 -9.29 0.40
CA PRO A 121 20.72 -7.85 0.36
C PRO A 121 19.30 -7.46 -0.07
N PHE A 122 18.87 -6.25 0.31
CA PHE A 122 17.61 -5.71 -0.19
C PHE A 122 17.73 -5.36 -1.67
N LYS A 123 16.70 -5.67 -2.45
CA LYS A 123 16.53 -5.11 -3.79
C LYS A 123 15.95 -3.71 -3.64
N VAL A 124 16.77 -2.70 -3.90
CA VAL A 124 16.36 -1.29 -3.82
C VAL A 124 15.92 -0.81 -5.20
N ILE A 125 14.70 -0.28 -5.27
CA ILE A 125 14.09 0.34 -6.45
C ILE A 125 14.03 1.84 -6.21
N ASN A 126 14.54 2.66 -7.13
CA ASN A 126 14.47 4.11 -7.01
C ASN A 126 13.10 4.59 -7.48
N ALA A 127 12.17 4.71 -6.53
CA ALA A 127 10.78 5.06 -6.84
C ALA A 127 10.63 6.45 -7.51
N GLY A 128 11.57 7.37 -7.34
CA GLY A 128 11.54 8.67 -8.02
C GLY A 128 11.80 8.59 -9.53
N LYS A 129 12.50 7.54 -9.98
CA LYS A 129 12.81 7.31 -11.41
C LYS A 129 11.98 6.20 -12.02
N GLU A 130 11.62 5.20 -11.23
CA GLU A 130 11.03 3.94 -11.70
C GLU A 130 9.51 3.86 -11.44
N THR A 131 8.96 4.67 -10.54
CA THR A 131 7.54 4.61 -10.15
C THR A 131 6.77 5.85 -10.60
N GLN A 132 5.59 5.63 -11.19
CA GLN A 132 4.61 6.68 -11.38
C GLN A 132 3.76 6.83 -10.11
N TRP A 133 3.66 8.05 -9.61
CA TRP A 133 2.84 8.39 -8.45
C TRP A 133 1.46 8.82 -8.90
N PHE A 134 0.42 8.36 -8.21
CA PHE A 134 -0.97 8.70 -8.51
C PHE A 134 -1.70 9.21 -7.27
N LEU A 135 -2.59 10.17 -7.48
CA LEU A 135 -3.55 10.60 -6.46
C LEU A 135 -4.72 9.61 -6.47
N MET A 136 -4.53 8.45 -5.85
CA MET A 136 -5.49 7.34 -5.86
C MET A 136 -6.79 7.71 -5.15
N ASP A 137 -6.72 8.48 -4.07
CA ASP A 137 -7.90 9.02 -3.39
C ASP A 137 -8.80 9.83 -4.33
N GLU A 138 -8.20 10.73 -5.11
CA GLU A 138 -8.90 11.59 -6.07
C GLU A 138 -9.35 10.83 -7.32
N SER A 139 -8.50 9.95 -7.84
CA SER A 139 -8.78 9.15 -9.04
C SER A 139 -9.98 8.23 -8.83
N LEU A 140 -10.14 7.72 -7.60
CA LEU A 140 -11.16 6.73 -7.28
C LEU A 140 -12.42 7.33 -6.65
N LYS A 141 -12.42 8.60 -6.22
CA LYS A 141 -13.52 9.17 -5.42
C LYS A 141 -14.92 9.02 -6.02
N PHE A 142 -15.05 9.08 -7.34
CA PHE A 142 -16.33 9.03 -8.04
C PHE A 142 -16.84 7.61 -8.33
N PHE A 143 -15.99 6.58 -8.19
CA PHE A 143 -16.37 5.19 -8.38
C PHE A 143 -17.10 4.60 -7.17
N PHE A 144 -16.94 5.22 -6.00
CA PHE A 144 -17.41 4.69 -4.74
C PHE A 144 -18.45 5.60 -4.09
N LEU A 145 -19.29 5.00 -3.25
CA LEU A 145 -20.22 5.75 -2.42
C LEU A 145 -19.45 6.65 -1.45
N LYS A 146 -19.94 7.88 -1.26
CA LYS A 146 -19.38 8.82 -0.28
C LYS A 146 -19.39 8.23 1.13
N ASN A 147 -20.47 7.54 1.48
CA ASN A 147 -20.60 6.77 2.70
C ASN A 147 -20.97 5.32 2.34
N THR A 148 -20.27 4.37 2.95
CA THR A 148 -20.61 2.95 2.82
C THR A 148 -21.96 2.66 3.47
N LYS A 149 -22.63 1.60 3.03
CA LYS A 149 -23.93 1.16 3.58
C LYS A 149 -23.82 -0.29 4.09
N PRO A 150 -23.84 -0.53 5.41
CA PRO A 150 -23.80 0.46 6.51
C PRO A 150 -22.43 1.19 6.60
N LYS A 151 -22.30 2.17 7.50
CA LYS A 151 -21.03 2.89 7.68
C LYS A 151 -19.96 1.94 8.24
N ILE A 152 -18.82 1.83 7.58
CA ILE A 152 -17.69 1.02 8.06
C ILE A 152 -16.97 1.77 9.18
N SER A 153 -16.62 1.05 10.25
CA SER A 153 -15.63 1.50 11.22
C SER A 153 -14.34 0.71 11.01
N LEU A 154 -13.30 1.35 10.47
CA LEU A 154 -12.03 0.68 10.17
C LEU A 154 -11.16 0.50 11.42
N LYS A 155 -11.33 1.31 12.46
CA LYS A 155 -10.50 1.21 13.68
C LYS A 155 -10.50 -0.21 14.28
N PRO A 156 -11.65 -0.88 14.50
CA PRO A 156 -11.69 -2.26 15.01
C PRO A 156 -11.52 -3.34 13.93
N ALA A 157 -11.46 -2.99 12.64
CA ALA A 157 -11.37 -3.99 11.58
C ALA A 157 -10.05 -4.75 11.67
N GLN A 158 -10.09 -6.07 11.69
CA GLN A 158 -8.87 -6.88 11.67
C GLN A 158 -8.57 -7.43 10.29
N MET A 159 -9.60 -7.68 9.50
CA MET A 159 -9.45 -8.07 8.11
C MET A 159 -10.55 -7.44 7.27
N TYR A 160 -10.23 -7.17 6.02
CA TYR A 160 -11.23 -7.00 4.99
C TYR A 160 -10.92 -7.87 3.78
N ARG A 161 -11.96 -8.17 3.01
CA ARG A 161 -11.90 -8.99 1.82
C ARG A 161 -12.74 -8.38 0.71
N VAL A 162 -12.18 -8.36 -0.49
CA VAL A 162 -12.90 -8.05 -1.72
C VAL A 162 -12.82 -9.27 -2.63
N SER A 163 -13.95 -9.69 -3.17
CA SER A 163 -14.07 -10.90 -3.97
C SER A 163 -15.00 -10.65 -5.15
N GLN A 164 -14.67 -11.22 -6.30
CA GLN A 164 -15.51 -11.14 -7.51
C GLN A 164 -16.93 -11.66 -7.27
N GLN A 165 -17.11 -12.58 -6.31
CA GLN A 165 -18.40 -13.12 -5.92
C GLN A 165 -19.37 -12.06 -5.35
N TYR A 166 -18.85 -11.01 -4.73
CA TYR A 166 -19.63 -10.00 -4.03
C TYR A 166 -19.43 -8.61 -4.67
N PRO A 167 -20.01 -8.36 -5.86
CA PRO A 167 -19.85 -7.09 -6.55
C PRO A 167 -20.38 -5.93 -5.71
N ALA A 168 -19.70 -4.78 -5.81
CA ALA A 168 -19.99 -3.56 -5.06
C ALA A 168 -19.88 -3.67 -3.53
N GLN A 169 -19.40 -4.79 -3.00
CA GLN A 169 -19.30 -5.04 -1.57
C GLN A 169 -17.86 -5.27 -1.12
N VAL A 170 -17.61 -4.94 0.15
CA VAL A 170 -16.43 -5.37 0.89
C VAL A 170 -16.90 -6.10 2.14
N LEU A 171 -16.24 -7.21 2.45
CA LEU A 171 -16.47 -7.97 3.66
C LEU A 171 -15.44 -7.51 4.70
N VAL A 172 -15.87 -7.19 5.91
CA VAL A 172 -14.98 -6.76 7.00
C VAL A 172 -15.30 -7.57 8.24
N ARG A 173 -14.25 -7.96 8.98
CA ARG A 173 -14.39 -8.62 10.28
C ARG A 173 -13.45 -8.02 11.31
N GLN A 174 -13.84 -8.08 12.57
CA GLN A 174 -13.11 -7.48 13.70
C GLN A 174 -12.18 -8.46 14.42
N SER A 175 -12.25 -9.76 14.11
CA SER A 175 -11.36 -10.79 14.64
C SER A 175 -10.95 -11.78 13.54
N TYR A 176 -9.88 -12.53 13.77
CA TYR A 176 -9.34 -13.50 12.79
C TYR A 176 -10.26 -14.71 12.54
N HIS A 177 -11.21 -14.98 13.43
CA HIS A 177 -12.14 -16.11 13.33
C HIS A 177 -13.61 -15.67 13.37
N GLY A 178 -13.86 -14.36 13.45
CA GLY A 178 -15.20 -13.81 13.54
C GLY A 178 -15.95 -13.84 12.22
N PRO A 179 -17.27 -13.62 12.27
CA PRO A 179 -18.11 -13.57 11.09
C PRO A 179 -17.77 -12.36 10.21
N TRP A 180 -17.98 -12.51 8.91
CA TRP A 180 -17.87 -11.43 7.95
C TRP A 180 -19.11 -10.54 8.01
N THR A 181 -18.90 -9.23 8.07
CA THR A 181 -19.96 -8.23 7.89
C THR A 181 -19.83 -7.62 6.51
N PHE A 182 -20.95 -7.53 5.79
CA PHE A 182 -21.01 -7.05 4.42
C PHE A 182 -21.25 -5.54 4.40
N TYR A 183 -20.52 -4.84 3.55
CA TYR A 183 -20.65 -3.40 3.38
C TYR A 183 -20.68 -3.04 1.90
N THR A 184 -21.71 -2.31 1.49
CA THR A 184 -21.80 -1.78 0.13
C THR A 184 -20.91 -0.55 0.01
N ILE A 185 -19.96 -0.57 -0.92
CA ILE A 185 -18.97 0.49 -1.12
C ILE A 185 -19.06 1.16 -2.48
N ALA A 186 -19.61 0.48 -3.49
CA ALA A 186 -19.81 1.04 -4.82
C ALA A 186 -21.30 1.06 -5.19
N GLY A 187 -21.69 1.96 -6.09
CA GLY A 187 -23.03 2.00 -6.66
C GLY A 187 -23.20 1.04 -7.84
N LYS A 188 -24.25 1.25 -8.64
CA LYS A 188 -24.34 0.63 -9.96
C LYS A 188 -23.09 1.01 -10.77
N ARG A 189 -22.55 0.04 -11.51
CA ARG A 189 -21.30 0.17 -12.28
C ARG A 189 -21.38 1.41 -13.18
N ASN A 190 -20.58 2.44 -12.88
CA ASN A 190 -20.31 3.47 -13.86
C ASN A 190 -19.39 2.84 -14.91
N SER A 191 -19.82 2.83 -16.17
CA SER A 191 -19.03 2.34 -17.31
C SER A 191 -17.84 3.23 -17.65
N GLN A 192 -17.51 4.20 -16.79
CA GLN A 192 -16.38 5.10 -17.00
C GLN A 192 -15.07 4.33 -16.78
N GLU A 193 -14.16 4.48 -17.73
CA GLU A 193 -12.79 4.01 -17.62
C GLU A 193 -12.08 4.76 -16.47
N ILE A 194 -11.22 4.07 -15.73
CA ILE A 194 -10.50 4.68 -14.60
C ILE A 194 -9.35 5.52 -15.15
N ALA A 195 -9.50 6.84 -15.13
CA ALA A 195 -8.41 7.77 -15.36
C ALA A 195 -7.63 7.97 -14.06
N LEU A 196 -6.41 7.42 -13.98
CA LEU A 196 -5.51 7.66 -12.85
C LEU A 196 -4.87 9.05 -12.99
N ILE A 197 -5.05 9.89 -11.99
CA ILE A 197 -4.52 11.25 -11.92
C ILE A 197 -3.05 11.17 -11.47
N PRO A 198 -2.08 11.62 -12.29
CA PRO A 198 -0.69 11.68 -11.89
C PRO A 198 -0.51 12.61 -10.69
N ASN A 199 0.29 12.19 -9.72
CA ASN A 199 0.72 13.03 -8.61
C ASN A 199 1.97 13.80 -9.06
N GLU A 200 1.77 14.92 -9.75
CA GLU A 200 2.85 15.81 -10.21
C GLU A 200 3.45 16.67 -9.10
N ARG A 201 3.10 16.43 -7.82
CA ARG A 201 3.72 17.13 -6.70
C ARG A 201 5.21 16.80 -6.69
N GLN A 202 6.00 17.73 -7.24
CA GLN A 202 7.43 17.77 -6.98
C GLN A 202 7.61 17.77 -5.45
N PRO A 203 8.61 17.06 -4.90
CA PRO A 203 8.89 17.09 -3.48
C PRO A 203 9.11 18.56 -3.08
N GLN A 204 8.12 19.16 -2.45
CA GLN A 204 8.24 20.52 -1.97
C GLN A 204 9.16 20.49 -0.77
N ILE A 205 10.37 21.03 -0.96
CA ILE A 205 11.25 21.35 0.16
C ILE A 205 10.43 22.25 1.09
N SER A 206 10.39 21.92 2.38
CA SER A 206 9.67 22.76 3.32
C SER A 206 10.22 24.19 3.27
N ASN A 207 9.36 25.20 3.45
CA ASN A 207 9.80 26.60 3.44
C ASN A 207 10.92 26.91 4.45
N VAL A 208 11.09 26.04 5.46
CA VAL A 208 12.21 26.09 6.42
C VAL A 208 13.48 25.57 5.76
N LYS A 209 13.47 24.34 5.24
CA LYS A 209 14.63 23.76 4.56
C LYS A 209 15.07 24.57 3.33
N PHE A 210 14.12 25.16 2.61
CA PHE A 210 14.43 26.00 1.46
C PHE A 210 15.18 27.26 1.90
N ARG A 211 14.78 27.86 3.02
CA ARG A 211 15.51 28.99 3.63
C ARG A 211 16.91 28.58 4.08
N ASP A 212 17.05 27.45 4.76
CA ASP A 212 18.35 26.94 5.22
C ASP A 212 19.32 26.73 4.03
N ILE A 213 18.83 26.14 2.93
CA ILE A 213 19.64 25.94 1.71
C ILE A 213 20.09 27.28 1.12
N MET A 214 19.20 28.27 1.05
CA MET A 214 19.49 29.61 0.53
C MET A 214 20.48 30.38 1.42
N GLU A 215 20.51 30.11 2.72
CA GLU A 215 21.51 30.68 3.64
C GLU A 215 22.89 30.05 3.45
N LEU A 216 22.96 28.75 3.15
CA LEU A 216 24.21 28.03 2.89
C LEU A 216 24.85 28.34 1.52
N THR A 217 24.12 28.97 0.60
CA THR A 217 24.62 29.33 -0.74
C THR A 217 25.18 30.76 -0.83
N LYS A 218 25.19 31.51 0.27
CA LYS A 218 25.84 32.82 0.40
C LYS A 218 27.25 32.68 0.96
#